data_AF-A0A7Y2HW12-F1
#
_entry.id   AF-A0A7Y2HW12-F1
#
_cell.length_a   1.000
_cell.length_b   1.000
_cell.length_c   1.000
_cell.angle_alpha   90.00
_cell.angle_beta   90.00
_cell.angle_gamma   90.00
#
_symmetry.space_group_name_H-M   'P 1'
#
loop_
_entity.id
_entity.type
_entity.pdbx_description
1 polymer ?
#
loop_
_entity_poly.entity_id
_entity_poly.type
_entity_poly.pdbx_seq_one_letter_code
_entity_poly.pdbx_strand_id
1 'polypeptide(L)'
;MRRTLLTISCLLALLATPALAQSLSGRIQAVRQQHTRRATVSPQVKTLQTLLYGRVTVNFDETPAREAIEFIANTLGVPIAGRYLDDPAGHGIDPDLPISLRAADLTGLDAIELVLE
;
A
#
# COMPACT_ATOMS: atom_id res chain seq x y z
N MET A 1 -62.14 -54.77 -28.16
CA MET A 1 -60.75 -54.48 -28.56
C MET A 1 -60.23 -53.32 -27.74
N ARG A 2 -59.00 -53.44 -27.18
CA ARG A 2 -58.08 -52.39 -26.69
C ARG A 2 -58.57 -51.52 -25.50
N ARG A 3 -58.09 -51.74 -24.26
CA ARG A 3 -56.81 -51.25 -23.67
C ARG A 3 -56.83 -49.71 -23.59
N THR A 4 -56.87 -49.04 -22.44
CA THR A 4 -55.85 -48.95 -21.36
C THR A 4 -56.50 -48.23 -20.13
N LEU A 5 -56.55 -48.73 -18.88
CA LEU A 5 -55.47 -48.83 -17.87
C LEU A 5 -54.59 -47.56 -17.85
N LEU A 6 -54.19 -46.91 -16.77
CA LEU A 6 -54.18 -47.16 -15.33
C LEU A 6 -53.45 -45.89 -14.78
N THR A 7 -53.88 -45.41 -13.61
CA THR A 7 -53.12 -44.65 -12.59
C THR A 7 -51.75 -44.05 -12.97
N ILE A 8 -51.53 -42.77 -12.65
CA ILE A 8 -50.38 -42.28 -11.86
C ILE A 8 -50.73 -40.85 -11.43
N SER A 9 -51.45 -40.78 -10.31
CA SER A 9 -51.31 -39.68 -9.36
C SER A 9 -49.94 -39.90 -8.71
N CYS A 10 -48.92 -39.19 -9.17
CA CYS A 10 -47.66 -39.06 -8.44
C CYS A 10 -47.11 -37.68 -8.70
N LEU A 11 -47.70 -36.75 -7.97
CA LEU A 11 -47.20 -35.43 -7.61
C LEU A 11 -45.84 -35.62 -6.91
N LEU A 12 -44.80 -35.99 -7.67
CA LEU A 12 -43.44 -36.17 -7.19
C LEU A 12 -42.81 -34.79 -7.01
N ALA A 13 -43.06 -34.26 -5.82
CA ALA A 13 -42.40 -33.13 -5.19
C ALA A 13 -40.88 -33.38 -5.07
N LEU A 14 -40.13 -33.20 -6.16
CA LEU A 14 -38.66 -33.33 -6.16
C LEU A 14 -37.93 -32.21 -6.93
N LEU A 15 -38.46 -30.99 -6.87
CA LEU A 15 -37.69 -29.79 -7.19
C LEU A 15 -37.70 -28.87 -5.96
N ALA A 16 -37.07 -29.35 -4.88
CA ALA A 16 -36.59 -28.46 -3.83
C ALA A 16 -35.42 -27.66 -4.42
N THR A 17 -35.73 -26.55 -5.08
CA THR A 17 -34.77 -25.49 -5.37
C THR A 17 -34.12 -25.08 -4.05
N PRO A 18 -32.78 -25.09 -3.91
CA PRO A 18 -32.12 -24.52 -2.75
C PRO A 18 -32.18 -23.00 -2.85
N ALA A 19 -33.37 -22.41 -2.63
CA ALA A 19 -33.61 -20.98 -2.77
C ALA A 19 -33.10 -20.15 -1.57
N LEU A 20 -32.41 -20.75 -0.59
CA LEU A 20 -32.07 -20.07 0.68
C LEU A 20 -30.63 -20.28 1.18
N ALA A 21 -29.77 -21.01 0.47
CA ALA A 21 -28.33 -21.09 0.80
C ALA A 21 -27.51 -19.93 0.19
N GLN A 22 -28.10 -19.13 -0.70
CA GLN A 22 -27.44 -18.00 -1.37
C GLN A 22 -27.30 -16.72 -0.52
N SER A 23 -27.94 -16.62 0.65
CA SER A 23 -28.13 -15.32 1.31
C SER A 23 -27.23 -15.04 2.53
N LEU A 24 -26.44 -16.00 3.04
CA LEU A 24 -25.46 -15.73 4.11
C LEU A 24 -24.04 -16.07 3.70
N SER A 25 -23.81 -17.26 3.13
CA SER A 25 -22.48 -17.63 2.61
C SER A 25 -21.99 -16.66 1.54
N GLY A 26 -22.87 -16.24 0.62
CA GLY A 26 -22.55 -15.22 -0.39
C GLY A 26 -22.18 -13.87 0.23
N ARG A 27 -22.89 -13.45 1.28
CA ARG A 27 -22.60 -12.20 2.02
C ARG A 27 -21.29 -12.30 2.81
N ILE A 28 -21.03 -13.42 3.47
CA ILE A 28 -19.76 -13.67 4.19
C ILE A 28 -18.59 -13.69 3.20
N GLN A 29 -18.75 -14.31 2.04
CA GLN A 29 -17.73 -14.35 1.00
C GLN A 29 -17.47 -12.96 0.40
N ALA A 30 -18.53 -12.17 0.15
CA ALA A 30 -18.41 -10.78 -0.29
C ALA A 30 -17.72 -9.89 0.77
N VAL A 31 -18.06 -10.05 2.05
CA VAL A 31 -17.41 -9.34 3.17
C VAL A 31 -15.93 -9.74 3.29
N ARG A 32 -15.60 -11.03 3.19
CA ARG A 32 -14.20 -11.50 3.17
C ARG A 32 -13.43 -10.92 1.99
N GLN A 33 -14.02 -10.90 0.80
CA GLN A 33 -13.42 -10.27 -0.40
C GLN A 33 -13.26 -8.75 -0.24
N GLN A 34 -14.18 -8.08 0.44
CA GLN A 34 -14.07 -6.65 0.75
C GLN A 34 -12.95 -6.38 1.76
N HIS A 35 -12.77 -7.23 2.76
CA HIS A 35 -11.65 -7.13 3.71
C HIS A 35 -10.29 -7.41 3.06
N THR A 36 -10.17 -8.40 2.17
CA THR A 36 -8.91 -8.62 1.43
C THR A 36 -8.60 -7.49 0.46
N ARG A 37 -9.60 -6.87 -0.18
CA ARG A 37 -9.37 -5.66 -1.01
C ARG A 37 -8.97 -4.44 -0.20
N ARG A 38 -9.45 -4.32 1.05
CA ARG A 38 -9.13 -3.22 1.97
C ARG A 38 -7.80 -3.41 2.70
N ALA A 39 -7.27 -4.63 2.73
CA ALA A 39 -5.96 -4.94 3.33
C ALA A 39 -4.76 -4.51 2.46
N THR A 40 -5.00 -4.13 1.20
CA THR A 40 -3.95 -3.57 0.35
C THR A 40 -3.79 -2.08 0.65
N VAL A 41 -2.91 -1.76 1.60
CA VAL A 41 -2.46 -0.38 1.83
C VAL A 41 -1.85 0.14 0.53
N SER A 42 -2.29 1.30 0.06
CA SER A 42 -1.73 1.87 -1.16
C SER A 42 -0.23 2.19 -0.96
N PRO A 43 0.60 2.09 -2.01
CA PRO A 43 2.02 2.40 -1.90
C PRO A 43 2.28 3.79 -1.30
N GLN A 44 1.44 4.78 -1.63
CA GLN A 44 1.54 6.15 -1.11
C GLN A 44 1.34 6.21 0.41
N VAL A 45 0.32 5.50 0.93
CA VAL A 45 0.07 5.45 2.37
C VAL A 45 1.23 4.76 3.09
N LYS A 46 1.78 3.70 2.50
CA LYS A 46 2.96 3.02 3.06
C LYS A 46 4.18 3.94 3.11
N THR A 47 4.45 4.71 2.05
CA THR A 47 5.54 5.69 2.02
C THR A 47 5.37 6.74 3.10
N LEU A 48 4.18 7.35 3.19
CA LEU A 48 3.90 8.36 4.22
C LEU A 48 4.00 7.79 5.64
N GLN A 49 3.49 6.57 5.88
CA GLN A 49 3.66 5.89 7.16
C GLN A 49 5.14 5.69 7.50
N THR A 50 5.96 5.35 6.50
CA THR A 50 7.40 5.14 6.71
C THR A 50 8.13 6.46 6.97
N LEU A 51 7.76 7.56 6.31
CA LEU A 51 8.37 8.88 6.57
C LEU A 51 7.96 9.44 7.94
N LEU A 52 6.71 9.24 8.37
CA LEU A 52 6.19 9.76 9.64
C LEU A 52 6.65 8.96 10.86
N TYR A 53 6.83 7.64 10.72
CA TYR A 53 7.09 6.75 11.87
C TYR A 53 8.38 5.94 11.75
N GLY A 54 8.94 5.80 10.54
CA GLY A 54 10.22 5.15 10.33
C GLY A 54 11.34 5.97 10.94
N ARG A 55 12.27 5.29 11.62
CA ARG A 55 13.37 5.91 12.34
C ARG A 55 14.67 5.74 11.60
N VAL A 56 15.46 6.80 11.52
CA VAL A 56 16.78 6.83 10.91
C VAL A 56 17.79 7.49 11.83
N THR A 57 19.02 6.99 11.79
CA THR A 57 20.19 7.62 12.42
C THR A 57 21.13 8.03 11.31
N VAL A 58 21.59 9.27 11.36
CA VAL A 58 22.43 9.88 10.33
C VAL A 58 23.73 10.39 10.97
N ASN A 59 24.82 10.26 10.22
CA ASN A 59 26.13 10.78 10.58
C ASN A 59 26.81 11.23 9.29
N PHE A 60 26.42 12.40 8.81
CA PHE A 60 26.99 13.05 7.65
C PHE A 60 28.14 13.96 8.09
N ASP A 61 29.22 13.90 7.32
CA ASP A 61 30.43 14.68 7.51
C ASP A 61 30.80 15.25 6.14
N GLU A 62 30.50 16.54 5.93
CA GLU A 62 30.63 17.23 4.63
C GLU A 62 30.06 16.44 3.44
N THR A 63 28.97 15.70 3.66
CA THR A 63 28.37 14.81 2.65
C THR A 63 27.53 15.63 1.66
N PRO A 64 27.67 15.46 0.33
CA PRO A 64 26.84 16.16 -0.64
C PRO A 64 25.35 15.94 -0.38
N ALA A 65 24.53 16.99 -0.53
CA ALA A 65 23.09 16.94 -0.27
C ALA A 65 22.39 15.81 -1.05
N ARG A 66 22.82 15.57 -2.30
CA ARG A 66 22.31 14.45 -3.11
C ARG A 66 22.53 13.09 -2.42
N GLU A 67 23.76 12.85 -1.97
CA GLU A 67 24.13 11.61 -1.30
C GLU A 67 23.43 11.46 0.05
N ALA A 68 23.28 12.55 0.81
CA ALA A 68 22.55 12.56 2.07
C ALA A 68 21.07 12.17 1.90
N ILE A 69 20.39 12.73 0.88
CA ILE A 69 19.00 12.40 0.56
C ILE A 69 18.87 10.95 0.08
N GLU A 70 19.79 10.49 -0.77
CA GLU A 70 19.82 9.10 -1.25
C GLU A 70 20.05 8.12 -0.09
N PHE A 71 20.94 8.44 0.85
CA PHE A 71 21.16 7.63 2.05
C PHE A 71 19.87 7.46 2.85
N ILE A 72 19.14 8.55 3.09
CA ILE A 72 17.87 8.52 3.84
C ILE A 72 16.83 7.68 3.08
N ALA A 73 16.70 7.88 1.77
CA ALA A 73 15.78 7.13 0.90
C ALA A 73 16.05 5.62 0.96
N ASN A 74 17.31 5.22 0.83
CA ASN A 74 17.75 3.84 0.85
C ASN A 74 17.55 3.20 2.23
N THR A 75 17.88 3.93 3.29
CA THR A 75 17.73 3.43 4.68
C THR A 75 16.27 3.18 5.04
N LEU A 76 15.36 4.04 4.58
CA LEU A 76 13.93 3.91 4.82
C LEU A 76 13.23 2.99 3.81
N GLY A 77 13.89 2.63 2.70
CA GLY A 77 13.29 1.83 1.63
C GLY A 77 12.13 2.56 0.92
N VAL A 78 12.20 3.89 0.85
CA VAL A 78 11.18 4.74 0.21
C VAL A 78 11.79 5.54 -0.94
N PRO A 79 11.10 5.65 -2.09
CA PRO A 79 11.61 6.42 -3.21
C PRO A 79 11.45 7.92 -2.93
N ILE A 80 12.50 8.56 -2.42
CA ILE A 80 12.58 10.02 -2.28
C ILE A 80 13.31 10.56 -3.50
N ALA A 81 12.68 11.51 -4.20
CA ALA A 81 13.28 12.18 -5.35
C ALA A 81 13.49 13.66 -5.03
N GLY A 82 14.75 14.05 -4.87
CA GLY A 82 15.14 15.46 -4.83
C GLY A 82 14.97 16.11 -6.19
N ARG A 83 14.66 17.41 -6.22
CA ARG A 83 14.79 18.25 -7.42
C ARG A 83 16.02 19.12 -7.22
N TYR A 84 16.94 19.07 -8.16
CA TYR A 84 18.27 19.65 -8.03
C TYR A 84 18.48 20.79 -9.03
N LEU A 85 19.43 21.68 -8.73
CA LEU A 85 19.78 22.80 -9.61
C LEU A 85 20.36 22.35 -10.96
N ASP A 86 20.97 21.17 -11.01
CA ASP A 86 21.52 20.55 -12.23
C ASP A 86 20.48 19.77 -13.05
N ASP A 87 19.24 19.65 -12.56
CA ASP A 87 18.14 19.08 -13.34
C ASP A 87 17.75 20.02 -14.50
N PRO A 88 17.13 19.51 -15.59
CA PRO A 88 16.69 20.33 -16.72
C PRO A 88 15.75 21.50 -16.37
N ALA A 89 15.09 21.43 -15.21
CA ALA A 89 14.22 22.48 -14.72
C ALA A 89 14.98 23.68 -14.11
N GLY A 90 16.26 23.52 -13.76
CA GLY A 90 17.15 24.58 -13.29
C GLY A 90 16.76 25.21 -11.95
N HIS A 91 16.02 24.49 -11.10
CA HIS A 91 15.57 24.97 -9.78
C HIS A 91 15.64 23.84 -8.75
N GLY A 92 15.86 24.17 -7.48
CA GLY A 92 15.83 23.20 -6.39
C GLY A 92 17.06 23.23 -5.50
N ILE A 93 17.46 22.06 -5.04
CA ILE A 93 18.55 21.85 -4.07
C ILE A 93 19.89 21.91 -4.81
N ASP A 94 20.88 22.59 -4.23
CA ASP A 94 22.26 22.47 -4.69
C ASP A 94 22.76 21.05 -4.36
N PRO A 95 23.02 20.18 -5.36
CA PRO A 95 23.35 18.78 -5.12
C PRO A 95 24.68 18.58 -4.38
N ASP A 96 25.59 19.54 -4.49
CA ASP A 96 26.94 19.49 -3.94
C ASP A 96 27.04 20.23 -2.59
N LEU A 97 25.93 20.79 -2.08
CA LEU A 97 25.90 21.46 -0.79
C LEU A 97 26.39 20.49 0.31
N PRO A 98 27.45 20.83 1.06
CA PRO A 98 28.00 19.94 2.07
C PRO A 98 27.10 19.91 3.32
N ILE A 99 26.57 18.74 3.62
CA ILE A 99 25.72 18.48 4.79
C ILE A 99 26.56 17.85 5.90
N SER A 100 26.53 18.47 7.08
CA SER A 100 27.14 17.95 8.30
C SER A 100 26.07 17.79 9.38
N LEU A 101 25.62 16.55 9.59
CA LEU A 101 24.50 16.26 10.48
C LEU A 101 24.75 14.97 11.26
N ARG A 102 24.72 15.05 12.59
CA ARG A 102 24.83 13.90 13.48
C ARG A 102 23.62 13.84 14.38
N ALA A 103 22.73 12.90 14.11
CA ALA A 103 21.48 12.77 14.84
C ALA A 103 21.00 11.32 14.83
N ALA A 104 20.33 10.92 15.90
CA ALA A 104 19.77 9.59 16.07
C ALA A 104 18.27 9.69 16.33
N ASP A 105 17.56 8.61 16.01
CA ASP A 105 16.12 8.46 16.26
C ASP A 105 15.22 9.51 15.58
N LEU A 106 15.66 10.03 14.43
CA LEU A 106 14.87 10.98 13.63
C LEU A 106 13.76 10.25 12.89
N THR A 107 12.59 10.87 12.74
CA THR A 107 11.65 10.41 11.73
C THR A 107 12.23 10.67 10.34
N GLY A 108 11.76 9.94 9.33
CA GLY A 108 12.18 10.19 7.95
C GLY A 108 11.88 11.62 7.49
N LEU A 109 10.80 12.22 7.99
CA LEU A 109 10.46 13.61 7.71
C LEU A 109 11.45 14.58 8.39
N ASP A 110 11.74 14.40 9.67
CA ASP A 110 12.68 15.26 10.41
C ASP A 110 14.08 15.21 9.79
N ALA A 111 14.52 14.02 9.36
CA ALA A 111 15.83 13.86 8.73
C ALA A 111 15.93 14.61 7.40
N ILE A 112 14.86 14.63 6.60
CA ILE A 112 14.83 15.39 5.35
C ILE A 112 14.73 16.89 5.63
N GLU A 113 13.94 17.32 6.61
CA GLU A 113 13.85 18.71 7.01
C GLU A 113 15.22 19.27 7.41
N LEU A 114 15.95 18.57 8.28
CA LEU A 114 17.29 18.98 8.73
C LEU A 114 18.36 18.98 7.63
N VAL A 115 18.16 18.26 6.54
CA VAL A 115 19.07 18.27 5.37
C VAL A 115 18.77 19.45 4.44
N LEU A 116 17.54 19.98 4.48
CA LEU A 116 17.07 21.05 3.60
C LEU A 116 17.16 22.46 4.23
N GLU A 117 17.39 22.55 5.54
CA GLU A 117 17.71 23.80 6.25
C GLU A 117 19.17 24.24 6.03
#